data_AF-A0A0G4NIA7-F1
#
_entry.id   AF-A0A0G4NIA7-F1
#
_cell.length_a   1.000
_cell.length_b   1.000
_cell.length_c   1.000
_cell.angle_alpha   90.00
_cell.angle_beta   90.00
_cell.angle_gamma   90.00
#
_symmetry.space_group_name_H-M   'P 1'
#
loop_
_entity.id
_entity.type
_entity.pdbx_description
1 polymer ?
#
loop_
_entity_poly.entity_id
_entity_poly.type
_entity_poly.pdbx_seq_one_letter_code
_entity_poly.pdbx_strand_id
1 'polypeptide(L)'
;VLHRLLVEVSLGQDNVKYVTLRSPLVVENDTQIPVELGVYDAEEGHLLKIEKISPGESRPAPVGAVFLKSLLIRPDSGFGYAWSSETLWWRDLLKRPTRTMVCKGENGDPFYFQVNATFDKANPLTR
;
A
#
# COMPACT_ATOMS: atom_id res chain seq x y z
N VAL A 1 -7.20 18.68 9.77
CA VAL A 1 -7.49 17.24 10.00
C VAL A 1 -6.19 16.49 9.84
N LEU A 2 -5.67 15.89 10.92
CA LEU A 2 -4.36 15.21 10.92
C LEU A 2 -4.44 13.79 10.33
N HIS A 3 -5.47 13.03 10.70
CA HIS A 3 -5.71 11.67 10.23
C HIS A 3 -7.19 11.46 9.87
N ARG A 4 -7.44 10.51 8.98
CA ARG A 4 -8.78 10.00 8.66
C ARG A 4 -8.77 8.49 8.81
N LEU A 5 -9.84 7.97 9.38
CA LEU A 5 -10.06 6.55 9.62
C LEU A 5 -11.28 6.08 8.84
N LEU A 6 -11.21 4.88 8.30
CA LEU A 6 -12.38 4.15 7.84
C LEU A 6 -12.95 3.36 9.03
N VAL A 7 -14.24 3.49 9.25
CA VAL A 7 -14.99 2.68 10.21
C VAL A 7 -15.75 1.61 9.43
N GLU A 8 -15.39 0.36 9.66
CA GLU A 8 -16.07 -0.79 9.10
C GLU A 8 -16.88 -1.46 10.21
N VAL A 9 -18.17 -1.69 9.96
CA VAL A 9 -19.07 -2.33 10.93
C VAL A 9 -19.61 -3.60 10.31
N SER A 10 -19.38 -4.73 10.96
CA SER A 10 -19.89 -6.04 10.56
C SER A 10 -20.59 -6.73 11.72
N LEU A 11 -21.52 -7.63 11.42
CA LEU A 11 -22.20 -8.47 12.41
C LEU A 11 -21.65 -9.89 12.26
N GLY A 12 -21.03 -10.41 13.33
CA GLY A 12 -20.55 -11.79 13.38
C GLY A 12 -21.70 -12.79 13.41
N GLN A 13 -21.40 -14.06 13.13
CA GLN A 13 -22.36 -15.16 13.23
C GLN A 13 -22.85 -15.39 14.67
N ASP A 14 -22.11 -14.88 15.64
CA ASP A 14 -22.44 -14.84 17.07
C ASP A 14 -23.37 -13.68 17.45
N ASN A 15 -23.83 -12.88 16.48
CA ASN A 15 -24.59 -11.65 16.66
C ASN A 15 -23.83 -10.54 17.41
N VAL A 16 -22.50 -10.61 17.46
CA VAL A 16 -21.67 -9.52 17.99
C VAL A 16 -21.36 -8.53 16.87
N LYS A 17 -21.54 -7.23 17.14
CA LYS A 17 -21.13 -6.17 16.21
C LYS A 17 -19.63 -5.92 16.35
N TYR A 18 -18.89 -6.10 15.27
CA TYR A 18 -17.48 -5.75 15.18
C TYR A 18 -17.36 -4.36 14.54
N VAL A 19 -16.66 -3.46 15.22
CA VAL A 19 -16.36 -2.10 14.74
C VAL A 19 -14.86 -2.01 14.54
N THR A 20 -14.44 -2.10 13.28
CA THR A 20 -13.02 -2.03 12.89
C THR A 20 -12.66 -0.61 12.48
N LEU A 21 -11.69 -0.04 13.18
CA LEU A 21 -11.06 1.23 12.80
C LEU A 21 -9.79 0.92 12.01
N ARG A 22 -9.74 1.33 10.74
CA ARG A 22 -8.59 1.08 9.88
C ARG A 22 -8.26 2.26 8.98
N SER A 23 -7.12 2.15 8.32
CA SER A 23 -6.75 3.09 7.26
C SER A 23 -7.72 3.02 6.08
N PRO A 24 -8.04 4.16 5.45
CA PRO A 24 -8.82 4.19 4.22
C PRO A 24 -8.02 3.73 2.99
N LEU A 25 -6.69 3.63 3.08
CA LEU A 25 -5.85 3.07 2.02
C LEU A 25 -5.46 1.64 2.38
N VAL A 26 -5.82 0.72 1.50
CA VAL A 26 -5.45 -0.70 1.57
C VAL A 26 -4.59 -1.03 0.36
N VAL A 27 -3.53 -1.81 0.59
CA VAL A 27 -2.71 -2.38 -0.45
C VAL A 27 -3.06 -3.86 -0.55
N GLU A 28 -3.45 -4.30 -1.74
CA GLU A 28 -3.84 -5.68 -2.05
C GLU A 28 -2.76 -6.30 -2.93
N ASN A 29 -2.35 -7.53 -2.62
CA ASN A 29 -1.36 -8.25 -3.42
C ASN A 29 -2.04 -9.29 -4.32
N ASP A 30 -2.40 -8.86 -5.53
CA ASP A 30 -2.97 -9.74 -6.56
C ASP A 30 -1.90 -10.49 -7.37
N THR A 31 -0.63 -10.43 -6.96
CA THR A 31 0.44 -11.20 -7.61
C THR A 31 0.51 -12.63 -7.07
N GLN A 32 1.30 -13.48 -7.72
CA GLN A 32 1.54 -14.86 -7.28
C GLN A 32 2.77 -15.00 -6.36
N ILE A 33 3.38 -13.89 -5.93
CA ILE A 33 4.55 -13.87 -5.06
C ILE A 33 4.30 -13.02 -3.82
N PRO A 34 4.95 -13.31 -2.68
CA PRO A 34 4.91 -12.41 -1.55
C PRO A 34 5.58 -11.06 -1.89
N VAL A 35 4.96 -9.97 -1.44
CA VAL A 35 5.40 -8.60 -1.67
C VAL A 35 5.66 -7.94 -0.33
N GLU A 36 6.72 -7.13 -0.25
CA GLU A 36 6.95 -6.25 0.89
C GLU A 36 6.50 -4.83 0.57
N LEU A 37 5.79 -4.22 1.53
CA LEU A 37 5.34 -2.83 1.51
C LEU A 37 6.15 -2.05 2.56
N GLY A 38 6.91 -1.07 2.10
CA GLY A 38 7.68 -0.15 2.93
C GLY A 38 6.96 1.18 3.09
N VAL A 39 6.84 1.69 4.31
CA VAL A 39 6.42 3.09 4.57
C VAL A 39 7.67 3.97 4.51
N TYR A 40 7.73 4.85 3.51
CA TYR A 40 8.89 5.68 3.22
C TYR A 40 8.68 7.12 3.68
N ASP A 41 9.62 7.60 4.49
CA ASP A 41 9.73 9.00 4.86
C ASP A 41 10.65 9.73 3.88
N ALA A 42 10.07 10.58 3.03
CA ALA A 42 10.82 11.34 2.05
C ALA A 42 11.64 12.48 2.68
N GLU A 43 11.27 12.97 3.87
CA GLU A 43 12.00 14.04 4.56
C GLU A 43 13.26 13.50 5.22
N GLU A 44 13.14 12.34 5.88
CA GLU A 44 14.25 11.71 6.61
C GLU A 44 15.01 10.67 5.77
N GLY A 45 14.47 10.27 4.61
CA GLY A 45 15.13 9.39 3.65
C GLY A 45 15.20 7.91 4.06
N HIS A 46 14.33 7.44 4.96
CA HIS A 46 14.38 6.06 5.47
C HIS A 46 13.00 5.39 5.53
N LEU A 47 12.99 4.07 5.78
CA LEU A 47 11.78 3.28 5.94
C LEU A 47 11.36 3.21 7.42
N LEU A 48 10.12 3.62 7.70
CA LEU A 48 9.54 3.60 9.04
C LEU A 48 9.05 2.21 9.44
N LYS A 49 8.50 1.46 8.48
CA LYS A 49 7.92 0.13 8.70
C LYS A 49 7.93 -0.66 7.40
N ILE A 50 8.13 -1.98 7.52
CA ILE A 50 8.00 -2.94 6.42
C ILE A 50 6.93 -3.96 6.79
N GLU A 51 6.00 -4.20 5.89
CA GLU A 51 4.97 -5.25 6.03
C GLU A 51 5.05 -6.22 4.85
N LYS A 52 4.96 -7.51 5.14
CA LYS A 52 4.86 -8.56 4.13
C LYS A 52 3.39 -8.85 3.83
N ILE A 53 3.05 -8.91 2.55
CA ILE A 53 1.72 -9.21 2.03
C ILE A 53 1.83 -10.48 1.18
N SER A 54 1.22 -11.57 1.64
CA SER A 54 1.15 -12.83 0.90
C SER A 54 0.30 -12.69 -0.36
N PRO A 55 0.44 -13.57 -1.37
CA PRO A 55 -0.47 -13.63 -2.51
C PRO A 55 -1.94 -13.70 -2.08
N GLY A 56 -2.79 -12.85 -2.66
CA GLY A 56 -4.22 -12.75 -2.35
C GLY A 56 -4.56 -12.10 -1.01
N GLU A 57 -3.57 -11.66 -0.23
CA GLU A 57 -3.79 -10.91 1.01
C GLU A 57 -3.73 -9.40 0.79
N SER A 58 -4.19 -8.67 1.79
CA SER A 58 -4.09 -7.21 1.84
C SER A 58 -3.59 -6.71 3.19
N ARG A 59 -3.03 -5.49 3.18
CA ARG A 59 -2.65 -4.77 4.40
C ARG A 59 -3.06 -3.30 4.31
N PRO A 60 -3.63 -2.72 5.38
CA PRO A 60 -3.88 -1.29 5.43
C PRO A 60 -2.57 -0.52 5.60
N ALA A 61 -2.36 0.52 4.80
CA ALA A 61 -1.23 1.42 5.03
C ALA A 61 -1.39 2.10 6.42
N PRO A 62 -0.33 2.28 7.24
CA PRO A 62 -0.50 2.81 8.59
C PRO A 62 -1.23 4.16 8.64
N VAL A 63 -2.22 4.29 9.53
CA VAL A 63 -3.10 5.48 9.63
C VAL A 63 -2.30 6.77 9.79
N GLY A 64 -1.26 6.73 10.62
CA GLY A 64 -0.38 7.88 10.86
C GLY A 64 0.44 8.30 9.64
N ALA A 65 0.71 7.35 8.75
CA ALA A 65 1.57 7.52 7.59
C ALA A 65 0.80 7.83 6.31
N VAL A 66 -0.46 7.37 6.17
CA VAL A 66 -1.18 7.36 4.89
C VAL A 66 -1.34 8.74 4.23
N PHE A 67 -1.36 9.82 5.02
CA PHE A 67 -1.51 11.19 4.53
C PHE A 67 -0.21 11.99 4.47
N LEU A 68 0.89 11.43 4.98
CA LEU A 68 2.16 12.15 5.18
C LEU A 68 3.36 11.46 4.54
N LYS A 69 3.32 10.14 4.38
CA LYS A 69 4.45 9.30 3.96
C LYS A 69 4.07 8.48 2.72
N SER A 70 5.05 8.22 1.87
CA SER A 70 4.84 7.47 0.63
C SER A 70 5.06 5.98 0.87
N LEU A 71 4.70 5.15 -0.10
CA LEU A 71 4.92 3.72 -0.05
C LEU A 71 5.99 3.30 -1.04
N LEU A 72 6.77 2.29 -0.68
CA LEU A 72 7.67 1.57 -1.57
C LEU A 72 7.24 0.11 -1.61
N ILE A 73 7.44 -0.55 -2.74
CA ILE A 73 7.15 -1.97 -2.89
C ILE A 73 8.36 -2.71 -3.43
N ARG A 74 8.50 -3.98 -3.08
CA ARG A 74 9.42 -4.92 -3.71
C ARG A 74 8.88 -6.35 -3.63
N PRO A 75 9.33 -7.27 -4.48
CA PRO A 75 9.23 -8.69 -4.17
C PRO A 75 9.83 -8.96 -2.78
N ASP A 76 9.35 -9.98 -2.08
CA ASP A 76 9.93 -10.43 -0.82
C ASP A 76 11.47 -10.45 -0.86
N SER A 77 12.10 -10.03 0.23
CA SER A 77 13.56 -9.87 0.30
C SER A 77 14.35 -11.12 -0.06
N GLY A 78 13.77 -12.32 0.05
CA GLY A 78 14.40 -13.56 -0.41
C GLY A 78 14.59 -13.68 -1.93
N PHE A 79 13.98 -12.79 -2.73
CA PHE A 79 14.10 -12.79 -4.20
C PHE A 79 15.23 -11.91 -4.75
N GLY A 80 15.96 -11.16 -3.91
CA GLY A 80 17.12 -10.37 -4.37
C GLY A 80 16.76 -9.12 -5.20
N TYR A 81 15.64 -8.48 -4.89
CA TYR A 81 15.22 -7.22 -5.53
C TYR A 81 15.25 -6.06 -4.54
N ALA A 82 15.76 -4.92 -5.01
CA ALA A 82 15.70 -3.65 -4.30
C ALA A 82 14.27 -3.09 -4.25
N TRP A 83 14.06 -2.09 -3.38
CA TRP A 83 12.83 -1.30 -3.39
C TRP A 83 12.56 -0.66 -4.75
N SER A 84 11.28 -0.40 -5.01
CA SER A 84 10.86 0.32 -6.21
C SER A 84 11.62 1.65 -6.34
N SER A 85 12.05 1.95 -7.56
CA SER A 85 12.79 3.18 -7.89
C SER A 85 11.96 4.45 -7.72
N GLU A 86 10.64 4.33 -7.86
CA GLU A 86 9.67 5.38 -7.56
C GLU A 86 8.92 5.08 -6.27
N THR A 87 8.37 6.11 -5.65
CA THR A 87 7.48 6.00 -4.50
C THR A 87 6.02 6.08 -4.92
N LEU A 88 5.15 5.32 -4.27
CA LEU A 88 3.70 5.37 -4.43
C LEU A 88 3.09 6.36 -3.44
N TRP A 89 2.57 7.47 -3.96
CA TRP A 89 1.77 8.42 -3.20
C TRP A 89 0.30 8.33 -3.62
N TRP A 90 -0.61 8.14 -2.66
CA TRP A 90 -2.02 7.87 -2.98
C TRP A 90 -2.69 9.00 -3.77
N ARG A 91 -2.32 10.27 -3.54
CA ARG A 91 -2.90 11.40 -4.29
C ARG A 91 -2.48 11.41 -5.75
N ASP A 92 -1.29 10.89 -6.04
CA ASP A 92 -0.83 10.77 -7.42
C ASP A 92 -1.64 9.73 -8.18
N LEU A 93 -2.05 8.67 -7.49
CA LEU A 93 -2.90 7.61 -8.02
C LEU A 93 -4.33 8.09 -8.29
N LEU A 94 -4.80 9.17 -7.66
CA LEU A 94 -6.09 9.78 -8.04
C LEU A 94 -6.06 10.36 -9.46
N LYS A 95 -4.91 10.90 -9.88
CA LYS A 95 -4.72 11.50 -11.21
C LYS A 95 -4.34 10.46 -12.25
N ARG A 96 -3.50 9.50 -11.87
CA ARG A 96 -3.01 8.40 -12.72
C ARG A 96 -3.17 7.08 -11.96
N PRO A 97 -4.35 6.43 -12.04
CA PRO A 97 -4.66 5.25 -11.23
C PRO A 97 -3.72 4.08 -11.48
N THR A 98 -3.24 3.93 -12.71
CA THR A 98 -2.31 2.85 -13.08
C THR A 98 -0.88 3.38 -13.14
N ARG A 99 0.05 2.69 -12.49
CA ARG A 99 1.49 2.94 -12.58
C ARG A 99 2.27 1.65 -12.69
N THR A 100 3.39 1.72 -13.41
CA THR A 100 4.39 0.66 -13.46
C THR A 100 5.50 0.98 -12.47
N MET A 101 5.79 0.09 -11.53
CA MET A 101 6.86 0.26 -10.55
C MET A 101 8.01 -0.69 -10.90
N VAL A 102 9.25 -0.19 -10.84
CA VAL A 102 10.44 -0.96 -11.22
C VAL A 102 11.31 -1.21 -10.00
N CYS A 103 11.58 -2.49 -9.72
CA CYS A 103 12.49 -2.95 -8.67
C CYS A 103 13.74 -3.54 -9.33
N LYS A 104 14.93 -3.02 -9.02
CA LYS A 104 16.18 -3.52 -9.61
C LYS A 104 16.57 -4.85 -8.96
N GLY A 105 16.85 -5.88 -9.75
CA GLY A 105 17.40 -7.15 -9.26
C GLY A 105 18.91 -7.09 -9.12
N GLU A 106 19.46 -7.88 -8.20
CA GLU A 106 20.91 -8.02 -8.00
C GLU A 106 21.63 -8.54 -9.26
N ASN A 107 20.95 -9.38 -10.05
CA ASN A 107 21.47 -9.92 -11.32
C ASN A 107 21.36 -8.96 -12.51
N GLY A 108 20.85 -7.74 -12.29
CA GLY A 108 20.65 -6.71 -13.32
C GLY A 108 19.26 -6.72 -13.95
N ASP A 109 18.54 -7.85 -13.94
CA ASP A 109 17.18 -7.93 -14.46
C ASP A 109 16.17 -7.24 -13.52
N PRO A 110 15.35 -6.29 -14.02
CA PRO A 110 14.36 -5.61 -13.22
C PRO A 110 13.06 -6.43 -13.07
N PHE A 111 12.42 -6.30 -11.91
CA PHE A 111 11.05 -6.73 -11.69
C PHE A 111 10.08 -5.56 -11.89
N TYR A 112 9.02 -5.78 -12.67
CA TYR A 112 8.00 -4.78 -12.93
C TYR A 112 6.69 -5.14 -12.23
N PHE A 113 6.22 -4.27 -11.34
CA PHE A 113 4.84 -4.33 -10.86
C PHE A 113 3.94 -3.43 -11.69
N GLN A 114 2.72 -3.89 -11.96
CA GLN A 114 1.61 -3.02 -12.33
C GLN A 114 0.79 -2.75 -11.09
N VAL A 115 0.66 -1.48 -10.71
CA VAL A 115 -0.14 -1.03 -9.57
C VAL A 115 -1.33 -0.28 -10.12
N ASN A 116 -2.52 -0.58 -9.60
CA ASN A 116 -3.75 0.10 -9.97
C ASN A 116 -4.52 0.56 -8.73
N ALA A 117 -4.93 1.82 -8.70
CA ALA A 117 -5.78 2.34 -7.64
C ALA A 117 -7.26 2.26 -8.00
N THR A 118 -8.03 1.66 -7.09
CA THR A 118 -9.50 1.64 -7.13
C THR A 118 -10.03 2.49 -5.99
N PHE A 119 -10.92 3.44 -6.28
CA PHE A 119 -11.48 4.34 -5.27
C PHE A 119 -12.88 4.82 -5.66
N ASP A 120 -13.67 5.16 -4.66
CA ASP A 120 -14.99 5.76 -4.86
C ASP A 120 -14.84 7.23 -5.32
N LYS A 121 -15.31 7.53 -6.54
CA LYS A 121 -15.29 8.88 -7.12
C LYS A 121 -16.31 9.82 -6.46
N ALA A 122 -17.32 9.29 -5.76
CA ALA A 122 -18.25 10.09 -4.98
C ALA A 122 -17.62 10.57 -3.66
N ASN A 123 -16.58 9.89 -3.17
CA ASN A 123 -15.87 10.28 -1.97
C ASN A 123 -15.23 11.68 -2.14
N PRO A 124 -15.53 12.66 -1.26
CA PRO A 124 -14.95 14.00 -1.36
C PRO A 124 -13.41 14.04 -1.30
N LEU A 125 -12.75 12.98 -0.82
CA LEU A 125 -11.29 12.88 -0.75
C LEU A 125 -10.63 12.50 -2.06
N THR A 126 -11.41 12.06 -3.05
CA THR A 126 -10.91 11.63 -4.35
C THR A 126 -11.08 12.69 -5.43
N ARG A 127 -11.42 13.93 -5.02
CA ARG A 127 -11.55 15.13 -5.86
C ARG A 127 -10.35 16.05 -5.74
#